data_AF-A0A231GW97-F1
#
_entry.id   AF-A0A231GW97-F1
#
_cell.length_a   1.000
_cell.length_b   1.000
_cell.length_c   1.000
_cell.angle_alpha   90.00
_cell.angle_beta   90.00
_cell.angle_gamma   90.00
#
_symmetry.space_group_name_H-M   'P 1'
#
loop_
_entity.id
_entity.type
_entity.pdbx_description
1 polymer ?
#
loop_
_entity_poly.entity_id
_entity_poly.type
_entity_poly.pdbx_seq_one_letter_code
_entity_poly.pdbx_strand_id
1 'polypeptide(L)'
;MLINVVADSQTDGDIQPPDGDDSLTPRQSAAAIFSRRLSELIAESVVSTEDGSTRSLTLYSLAQHLELAYPDVPVSQSGLYRLVHGEAIPRLDLIIALARVFDVPPEYFVTERPD
;
A
#
# COMPACT_ATOMS: atom_id res chain seq x y z
N MET A 1 40.23 35.63 -12.49
CA MET A 1 40.07 35.92 -11.05
C MET A 1 39.26 34.78 -10.45
N LEU A 2 39.86 34.04 -9.50
CA LEU A 2 39.19 33.00 -8.74
C LEU A 2 38.73 33.63 -7.42
N ILE A 3 37.45 33.50 -7.09
CA ILE A 3 36.90 34.00 -5.83
C ILE A 3 36.61 32.76 -4.97
N ASN A 4 37.45 32.55 -3.97
CA ASN A 4 37.19 31.64 -2.85
C ASN A 4 36.08 32.25 -2.00
N VAL A 5 35.01 31.50 -1.76
CA VAL A 5 34.08 31.79 -0.67
C VAL A 5 34.22 30.66 0.35
N VAL A 6 34.82 31.03 1.48
CA VAL A 6 34.88 30.24 2.71
C VAL A 6 33.46 30.11 3.25
N ALA A 7 33.02 28.87 3.46
CA ALA A 7 31.81 28.57 4.20
C ALA A 7 32.14 28.62 5.70
N ASP A 8 31.61 29.63 6.39
CA ASP A 8 31.37 29.55 7.82
C ASP A 8 29.88 29.81 8.03
N SER A 9 29.17 28.79 8.49
CA SER A 9 27.83 28.91 9.02
C SER A 9 27.69 27.82 10.07
N GLN A 10 28.18 28.16 11.26
CA GLN A 10 27.66 27.64 12.51
C GLN A 10 26.13 27.58 12.43
N THR A 11 25.59 26.38 12.36
CA THR A 11 24.18 26.12 12.67
C THR A 11 24.17 25.48 14.04
N ASP A 12 24.24 26.37 15.04
CA ASP A 12 23.76 26.11 16.39
C ASP A 12 22.24 25.92 16.26
N GLY A 13 21.81 24.69 16.52
CA GLY A 13 20.48 24.21 16.21
C GLY A 13 20.39 22.74 16.56
N ASP A 14 20.80 22.42 17.79
CA ASP A 14 20.48 21.18 18.48
C ASP A 14 18.94 21.07 18.56
N ILE A 15 18.33 20.56 17.49
CA ILE A 15 16.99 20.01 17.54
C ILE A 15 17.19 18.51 17.65
N GLN A 16 17.46 18.10 18.88
CA GLN A 16 17.27 16.73 19.32
C GLN A 16 15.79 16.36 19.07
N PRO A 17 15.46 15.43 18.15
CA PRO A 17 14.10 14.94 18.09
C PRO A 17 13.84 14.19 19.42
N PRO A 18 12.80 14.56 20.17
CA PRO A 18 12.52 13.89 21.43
C PRO A 18 12.12 12.43 21.15
N ASP A 19 12.66 11.55 21.97
CA ASP A 19 12.41 10.11 21.98
C ASP A 19 10.93 9.75 21.85
N GLY A 20 10.64 8.89 20.87
CA GLY A 20 9.87 7.67 21.07
C GLY A 20 8.49 7.79 21.70
N ASP A 21 7.53 8.35 20.97
CA ASP A 21 6.20 7.75 20.98
C ASP A 21 6.22 6.72 19.84
N ASP A 22 6.32 5.43 20.18
CA ASP A 22 6.33 4.27 19.25
C ASP A 22 4.96 4.08 18.56
N SER A 23 4.14 5.13 18.57
CA SER A 23 2.79 5.20 18.05
C SER A 23 2.84 5.62 16.59
N LEU A 24 2.38 4.72 15.71
CA LEU A 24 2.21 5.01 14.29
C LEU A 24 1.34 6.26 14.11
N THR A 25 1.72 7.14 13.18
CA THR A 25 0.83 8.22 12.75
C THR A 25 -0.47 7.62 12.20
N PRO A 26 -1.62 8.32 12.25
CA PRO A 26 -2.89 7.78 11.71
C PRO A 26 -2.78 7.31 10.26
N ARG A 27 -1.94 8.01 9.49
CA ARG A 27 -1.59 7.70 8.11
C ARG A 27 -0.86 6.36 7.99
N GLN A 28 0.11 6.10 8.85
CA GLN A 28 0.87 4.85 8.90
C GLN A 28 0.00 3.70 9.42
N SER A 29 -0.84 3.93 10.44
CA SER A 29 -1.78 2.92 10.94
C SER A 29 -2.76 2.49 9.84
N ALA A 30 -3.34 3.43 9.10
CA ALA A 30 -4.21 3.12 7.97
C ALA A 30 -3.51 2.30 6.88
N ALA A 31 -2.26 2.64 6.56
CA ALA A 31 -1.46 1.88 5.60
C ALA A 31 -1.14 0.46 6.08
N ALA A 32 -0.85 0.29 7.37
CA ALA A 32 -0.58 -1.02 7.98
C ALA A 32 -1.83 -1.93 8.02
N ILE A 33 -3.00 -1.36 8.37
CA ILE A 33 -4.27 -2.08 8.34
C ILE A 33 -4.56 -2.55 6.91
N PHE A 34 -4.46 -1.63 5.95
CA PHE A 34 -4.71 -1.93 4.55
C PHE A 34 -3.77 -3.01 4.01
N SER A 35 -2.47 -2.88 4.25
CA SER A 35 -1.45 -3.79 3.73
C SER A 35 -1.64 -5.20 4.28
N ARG A 36 -1.92 -5.33 5.59
CA ARG A 36 -2.24 -6.60 6.23
C ARG A 36 -3.48 -7.25 5.59
N ARG A 37 -4.58 -6.51 5.49
CA ARG A 37 -5.85 -7.01 4.95
C ARG A 37 -5.75 -7.45 3.49
N LEU A 38 -5.04 -6.67 2.68
CA LEU A 38 -4.81 -7.01 1.27
C LEU A 38 -3.92 -8.25 1.16
N SER A 39 -2.88 -8.37 1.99
CA SER A 39 -1.98 -9.53 2.00
C SER A 39 -2.71 -10.81 2.40
N GLU A 40 -3.58 -10.74 3.42
CA GLU A 40 -4.45 -11.84 3.86
C GLU A 40 -5.33 -12.33 2.69
N LEU A 41 -6.04 -11.42 2.02
CA LEU A 41 -6.91 -11.76 0.88
C LEU A 41 -6.13 -12.38 -0.28
N ILE A 42 -4.96 -11.82 -0.63
CA ILE A 42 -4.14 -12.37 -1.72
C ILE A 42 -3.66 -13.78 -1.38
N ALA A 43 -3.23 -14.03 -0.14
CA ALA A 43 -2.74 -15.33 0.29
C ALA A 43 -3.82 -16.42 0.30
N GLU A 44 -5.06 -16.04 0.65
CA GLU A 44 -6.21 -16.96 0.67
C GLU A 44 -6.85 -17.16 -0.71
N SER A 45 -6.58 -16.27 -1.66
CA SER A 45 -7.20 -16.28 -2.97
C SER A 45 -6.50 -17.20 -3.97
N VAL A 46 -7.32 -17.87 -4.77
CA VAL A 46 -6.88 -18.68 -5.91
C VAL A 46 -7.62 -18.29 -7.17
N VAL A 47 -6.92 -18.41 -8.31
CA VAL A 47 -7.46 -18.15 -9.64
C VAL A 47 -7.52 -19.45 -10.45
N SER A 48 -8.59 -19.59 -11.24
CA SER A 48 -8.70 -20.67 -12.21
C SER A 48 -7.99 -20.28 -13.50
N THR A 49 -7.17 -21.17 -14.03
CA THR A 49 -6.49 -21.01 -15.33
C THR A 49 -7.38 -21.55 -16.44
N GLU A 50 -7.10 -21.15 -17.70
CA GLU A 50 -7.81 -21.65 -18.88
C GLU A 50 -7.76 -23.20 -19.00
N ASP A 51 -6.66 -23.81 -18.52
CA ASP A 51 -6.49 -25.26 -18.48
C ASP A 51 -7.29 -25.96 -17.34
N GLY A 52 -8.14 -25.23 -16.62
CA GLY A 52 -8.94 -25.74 -15.49
C GLY A 52 -8.15 -25.98 -14.20
N SER A 53 -6.85 -25.70 -14.18
CA SER A 53 -6.02 -25.75 -12.98
C SER A 53 -6.27 -24.55 -12.06
N THR A 54 -5.99 -24.70 -10.77
CA THR A 54 -6.09 -23.64 -9.77
C THR A 54 -4.69 -23.19 -9.37
N ARG A 55 -4.44 -21.88 -9.39
CA ARG A 55 -3.15 -21.29 -8.96
C ARG A 55 -3.38 -20.21 -7.92
N SER A 56 -2.40 -20.00 -7.05
CA SER A 56 -2.42 -18.86 -6.12
C SER A 56 -2.52 -17.54 -6.88
N LEU A 57 -3.29 -16.60 -6.34
CA LEU A 57 -3.36 -15.25 -6.88
C LEU A 57 -1.99 -14.58 -6.77
N THR A 58 -1.53 -13.99 -7.88
CA THR A 58 -0.32 -13.15 -7.90
C THR A 58 -0.68 -11.68 -8.04
N LEU A 59 0.24 -10.79 -7.65
CA LEU A 59 0.07 -9.34 -7.89
C LEU A 59 -0.09 -9.01 -9.38
N TYR A 60 0.58 -9.76 -10.26
CA TYR A 60 0.45 -9.59 -11.70
C TYR A 60 -0.96 -9.94 -12.17
N SER A 61 -1.50 -11.10 -11.79
CA SER A 61 -2.86 -11.50 -12.16
C SER A 61 -3.92 -10.58 -11.56
N LEU A 62 -3.71 -10.07 -10.35
CA LEU A 62 -4.60 -9.09 -9.72
C LEU A 62 -4.58 -7.76 -10.49
N ALA A 63 -3.39 -7.25 -10.86
CA ALA A 63 -3.27 -6.04 -11.66
C ALA A 63 -3.99 -6.17 -13.00
N GLN A 64 -3.75 -7.27 -13.72
CA GLN A 64 -4.43 -7.55 -14.99
C GLN A 64 -5.94 -7.62 -14.84
N HIS A 65 -6.45 -8.28 -13.79
CA HIS A 65 -7.88 -8.34 -13.53
C HIS A 65 -8.47 -6.95 -13.25
N LEU A 66 -7.81 -6.13 -12.44
CA LEU A 66 -8.24 -4.77 -12.13
C LEU A 66 -8.24 -3.87 -13.37
N GLU A 67 -7.20 -3.93 -14.20
CA GLU A 67 -7.11 -3.17 -15.46
C GLU A 67 -8.27 -3.50 -16.41
N LEU A 68 -8.68 -4.77 -16.47
CA LEU A 68 -9.79 -5.22 -17.32
C LEU A 68 -11.16 -4.86 -16.75
N ALA A 69 -11.38 -5.11 -15.46
CA ALA A 69 -12.69 -4.96 -14.82
C ALA A 69 -12.99 -3.51 -14.39
N TYR A 70 -11.96 -2.72 -14.12
CA TYR A 70 -12.05 -1.35 -13.60
C TYR A 70 -11.08 -0.42 -14.36
N PRO A 71 -11.30 -0.18 -15.66
CA PRO A 71 -10.35 0.55 -16.51
C PRO A 71 -10.10 2.00 -16.08
N ASP A 72 -11.03 2.59 -15.32
CA ASP A 72 -10.91 3.96 -14.79
C ASP A 72 -10.10 4.03 -13.48
N VAL A 73 -9.74 2.89 -12.88
CA VAL A 73 -8.97 2.84 -11.64
C VAL A 73 -7.48 2.71 -11.97
N PRO A 74 -6.66 3.73 -11.66
CA PRO A 74 -5.24 3.68 -11.97
C PRO A 74 -4.55 2.64 -11.08
N VAL A 75 -4.06 1.58 -11.71
CA VAL A 75 -3.36 0.48 -11.05
C VAL A 75 -2.09 0.16 -11.80
N SER A 76 -1.07 -0.31 -11.08
CA SER A 76 0.13 -0.90 -11.63
C SER A 76 0.64 -1.96 -10.67
N GLN A 77 1.40 -2.94 -11.18
CA GLN A 77 1.98 -3.98 -10.35
C GLN A 77 2.89 -3.40 -9.26
N SER A 78 3.73 -2.41 -9.59
CA SER A 78 4.59 -1.72 -8.61
C SER A 78 3.78 -0.94 -7.57
N GLY A 79 2.65 -0.34 -7.96
CA GLY A 79 1.72 0.32 -7.03
C GLY A 79 1.11 -0.68 -6.04
N LEU A 80 0.62 -1.82 -6.53
CA LEU A 80 0.10 -2.90 -5.68
C LEU A 80 1.16 -3.47 -4.76
N TYR A 81 2.39 -3.66 -5.24
CA TYR A 81 3.51 -4.11 -4.41
C TYR A 81 3.73 -3.17 -3.21
N ARG A 82 3.79 -1.85 -3.45
CA ARG A 82 3.94 -0.85 -2.38
C ARG A 82 2.79 -0.87 -1.39
N LEU A 83 1.56 -1.09 -1.86
CA LEU A 83 0.38 -1.21 -1.00
C LEU A 83 0.44 -2.45 -0.10
N VAL A 84 0.83 -3.60 -0.65
CA VAL A 84 1.03 -4.85 0.12
C VAL A 84 2.12 -4.72 1.17
N HIS A 85 3.12 -3.87 0.96
CA HIS A 85 4.20 -3.61 1.92
C HIS A 85 3.94 -2.40 2.83
N GLY A 86 2.76 -1.75 2.74
CA GLY A 86 2.43 -0.57 3.56
C GLY A 86 3.22 0.70 3.20
N GLU A 87 3.90 0.72 2.05
CA GLU A 87 4.72 1.83 1.56
C GLU A 87 3.93 2.88 0.76
N ALA A 88 2.64 2.63 0.56
CA ALA A 88 1.72 3.49 -0.16
C ALA A 88 0.35 3.50 0.53
N ILE A 89 -0.42 4.55 0.24
CA ILE A 89 -1.80 4.68 0.72
C ILE A 89 -2.74 4.46 -0.44
N PRO A 90 -3.72 3.58 -0.29
CA PRO A 90 -4.70 3.33 -1.35
C PRO A 90 -5.59 4.56 -1.55
N ARG A 91 -5.97 4.79 -2.81
CA ARG A 91 -7.04 5.73 -3.13
C ARG A 91 -8.40 5.05 -2.92
N LEU A 92 -9.43 5.86 -2.63
CA LEU A 92 -10.77 5.34 -2.32
C LEU A 92 -11.37 4.50 -3.48
N ASP A 93 -11.17 4.92 -4.72
CA ASP A 93 -11.61 4.19 -5.91
C ASP A 93 -10.98 2.78 -5.99
N LEU A 94 -9.68 2.67 -5.69
CA LEU A 94 -8.98 1.39 -5.62
C LEU A 94 -9.49 0.52 -4.46
N ILE A 95 -9.78 1.09 -3.28
CA ILE A 95 -10.38 0.35 -2.16
C ILE A 95 -11.71 -0.28 -2.60
N ILE A 96 -12.57 0.50 -3.26
CA ILE A 96 -13.88 0.03 -3.73
C ILE A 96 -13.72 -1.06 -4.81
N ALA A 97 -12.77 -0.90 -5.73
CA ALA A 97 -12.51 -1.91 -6.76
C ALA A 97 -12.02 -3.23 -6.15
N LEU A 98 -11.04 -3.16 -5.24
CA LEU A 98 -10.51 -4.34 -4.54
C LEU A 98 -11.60 -5.03 -3.71
N ALA A 99 -12.43 -4.27 -3.01
CA ALA A 99 -13.56 -4.79 -2.24
C ALA A 99 -14.49 -5.63 -3.12
N ARG A 100 -14.80 -5.17 -4.33
CA ARG A 100 -15.62 -5.93 -5.28
C ARG A 100 -14.89 -7.15 -5.86
N VAL A 101 -13.58 -7.05 -6.13
CA VAL A 101 -12.78 -8.18 -6.65
C VAL A 101 -12.73 -9.33 -5.64
N PHE A 102 -12.57 -9.02 -4.37
CA PHE A 102 -12.47 -10.01 -3.30
C PHE A 102 -13.82 -10.34 -2.63
N ASP A 103 -14.91 -9.75 -3.10
CA ASP A 103 -16.26 -9.91 -2.54
C ASP A 103 -16.32 -9.63 -1.03
N VAL A 104 -15.68 -8.54 -0.60
CA VAL A 104 -15.67 -8.05 0.79
C VAL A 104 -16.24 -6.63 0.87
N PRO A 105 -16.81 -6.22 2.01
CA PRO A 105 -17.19 -4.81 2.21
C PRO A 105 -15.96 -3.89 2.21
N PRO A 106 -16.03 -2.64 1.69
CA PRO A 106 -14.90 -1.71 1.67
C PRO A 106 -14.31 -1.42 3.06
N GLU A 107 -15.14 -1.47 4.10
CA GLU A 107 -14.75 -1.24 5.50
C GLU A 107 -13.73 -2.27 6.00
N TYR A 108 -13.67 -3.45 5.34
CA TYR A 108 -12.68 -4.50 5.62
C TYR A 108 -11.24 -3.98 5.54
N PHE A 109 -10.99 -3.04 4.62
CA PHE A 109 -9.66 -2.49 4.35
C PHE A 109 -9.23 -1.37 5.30
N VAL A 110 -10.14 -0.85 6.13
CA VAL A 110 -9.90 0.32 6.99
C VAL A 110 -10.20 0.08 8.46
N THR A 111 -10.79 -1.08 8.79
CA THR A 111 -11.20 -1.42 10.16
C THR A 111 -10.28 -2.49 10.73
N GLU A 112 -9.64 -2.19 11.87
CA GLU A 112 -9.01 -3.23 12.69
C GLU A 112 -10.11 -4.16 13.22
N ARG A 113 -9.98 -5.48 12.98
CA ARG A 113 -10.80 -6.40 13.77
C ARG A 113 -10.25 -6.35 15.18
N PRO A 114 -11.10 -6.21 16.21
CA PRO A 114 -10.66 -6.57 17.55
C PRO A 114 -10.24 -8.05 17.52
N ASP A 115 -9.03 -8.32 18.02
CA ASP A 115 -8.51 -9.67 18.23
C ASP A 115 -9.39 -10.46 19.22
#